data_AF-A0A315VAV7-F1
#
_entry.id   AF-A0A315VAV7-F1
#
_cell.length_a   1.000
_cell.length_b   1.000
_cell.length_c   1.000
_cell.angle_alpha   90.00
_cell.angle_beta   90.00
_cell.angle_gamma   90.00
#
_symmetry.space_group_name_H-M   'P 1'
#
loop_
_entity.id
_entity.type
_entity.pdbx_description
1 polymer ?
#
loop_
_entity_poly.entity_id
_entity_poly.type
_entity_poly.pdbx_seq_one_letter_code
_entity_poly.pdbx_strand_id
1 'polypeptide(L)'
;MTRCGGSLIKPQLVLTVSRCWKSEPGWTNTAFLKVHPRTVIQYNQVIQDPPVIYGQQHDIILLKLRTPVTDVPLPRLPDCRHRLQVGYAIQLAGEGATTASPNNQRLIAAPIPLHLQCVDMRVVQVSVSLPSTGHIFRASAPNKDVCYGDTGGAAVHNDMIY
;
A
#
# COMPACT_ATOMS: atom_id res chain seq x y z
N MET A 1 2.44 1.97 -17.46
CA MET A 1 1.84 1.15 -16.40
C MET A 1 2.03 1.89 -15.08
N THR A 2 0.96 2.25 -14.39
CA THR A 2 1.05 2.82 -13.04
C THR A 2 1.10 1.66 -12.06
N ARG A 3 2.13 1.62 -11.20
CA ARG A 3 2.21 0.63 -10.10
C ARG A 3 1.57 1.21 -8.85
N CYS A 4 0.99 0.32 -8.06
CA CYS A 4 0.43 0.61 -6.77
C CYS A 4 0.77 -0.51 -5.78
N GLY A 5 0.74 -0.16 -4.50
CA GLY A 5 0.75 -1.09 -3.41
C GLY A 5 -0.64 -1.65 -3.13
N GLY A 6 -0.66 -2.68 -2.29
CA GLY A 6 -1.87 -3.31 -1.80
C GLY A 6 -1.51 -4.30 -0.72
N SER A 7 -2.46 -4.59 0.16
CA SER A 7 -2.26 -5.51 1.27
C SER A 7 -3.27 -6.64 1.21
N LEU A 8 -2.79 -7.88 1.21
CA LEU A 8 -3.65 -9.05 1.29
C LEU A 8 -4.17 -9.18 2.72
N ILE A 9 -5.46 -8.93 2.94
CA ILE A 9 -6.10 -8.95 4.27
C ILE A 9 -6.87 -10.26 4.53
N LYS A 10 -7.21 -10.99 3.46
CA LYS A 10 -7.72 -12.36 3.46
C LYS A 10 -7.13 -13.07 2.23
N PRO A 11 -7.11 -14.42 2.16
CA PRO A 11 -6.48 -15.13 1.05
C PRO A 11 -6.90 -14.68 -0.36
N GLN A 12 -8.09 -14.09 -0.52
CA GLN A 12 -8.59 -13.57 -1.80
C GLN A 12 -8.98 -12.10 -1.77
N LEU A 13 -8.67 -11.35 -0.71
CA LEU A 13 -9.05 -9.94 -0.60
C LEU A 13 -7.81 -9.07 -0.41
N VAL A 14 -7.61 -8.16 -1.35
CA VAL A 14 -6.56 -7.14 -1.30
C VAL A 14 -7.22 -5.80 -0.96
N LEU A 15 -6.72 -5.16 0.09
CA LEU A 15 -7.02 -3.78 0.45
C LEU A 15 -6.05 -2.85 -0.29
N THR A 16 -6.59 -1.86 -0.98
CA THR A 16 -5.81 -0.80 -1.66
C THR A 16 -6.69 0.46 -1.78
N VAL A 17 -6.25 1.43 -2.57
CA VAL A 17 -6.93 2.71 -2.75
C VAL A 17 -7.62 2.80 -4.11
N SER A 18 -8.69 3.59 -4.20
CA SER A 18 -9.52 3.71 -5.41
C SER A 18 -8.72 4.21 -6.62
N ARG A 19 -7.75 5.10 -6.39
CA ARG A 19 -6.87 5.66 -7.43
C ARG A 19 -5.99 4.62 -8.14
N CYS A 20 -5.84 3.44 -7.55
CA CYS A 20 -5.08 2.33 -8.13
C CYS A 20 -5.89 1.46 -9.08
N TRP A 21 -7.21 1.64 -9.13
CA TRP A 21 -8.08 0.93 -10.06
C TRP A 21 -8.26 1.71 -11.36
N LYS A 22 -8.17 0.99 -12.49
CA LYS A 22 -8.50 1.52 -13.83
C LYS A 22 -9.71 0.82 -14.39
N SER A 23 -10.73 1.57 -14.78
CA SER A 23 -11.99 1.06 -15.32
C SER A 23 -12.17 1.37 -16.81
N GLU A 24 -11.26 2.15 -17.38
CA GLU A 24 -11.34 2.58 -18.78
C GLU A 24 -11.15 1.37 -19.73
N PRO A 25 -11.89 1.31 -20.86
CA PRO A 25 -11.72 0.24 -21.84
C PRO A 25 -10.26 0.09 -22.30
N GLY A 26 -9.80 -1.16 -22.44
CA GLY A 26 -8.43 -1.48 -22.82
C GLY A 26 -7.43 -1.56 -21.66
N TRP A 27 -7.83 -1.23 -20.43
CA TRP A 27 -7.01 -1.46 -19.25
C TRP A 27 -7.25 -2.85 -18.65
N THR A 28 -6.18 -3.47 -18.15
CA THR A 28 -6.23 -4.72 -17.38
C THR A 28 -5.56 -4.50 -16.04
N ASN A 29 -6.30 -4.72 -14.95
CA ASN A 29 -5.74 -4.65 -13.61
C ASN A 29 -5.19 -6.03 -13.22
N THR A 30 -3.90 -6.10 -12.92
CA THR A 30 -3.21 -7.33 -12.54
C THR A 30 -2.57 -7.16 -11.17
N ALA A 31 -2.90 -8.04 -10.24
CA ALA A 31 -2.24 -8.11 -8.94
C ALA A 31 -0.98 -8.97 -9.06
N PHE A 32 0.16 -8.43 -8.65
CA PHE A 32 1.41 -9.18 -8.48
C PHE A 32 1.58 -9.52 -7.00
N LEU A 33 1.81 -10.79 -6.72
CA LEU A 33 1.77 -11.39 -5.39
C LEU A 33 3.14 -11.98 -5.07
N LYS A 34 3.51 -12.01 -3.78
CA LYS A 34 4.79 -12.58 -3.31
C LYS A 34 6.00 -12.04 -4.10
N VAL A 35 6.00 -10.75 -4.39
CA VAL A 35 6.99 -10.12 -5.28
C VAL A 35 8.40 -10.11 -4.67
N HIS A 36 8.50 -10.22 -3.34
CA HIS A 36 9.76 -10.25 -2.61
C HIS A 36 9.96 -11.55 -1.82
N PRO A 37 11.21 -12.08 -1.75
CA PRO A 37 12.37 -11.63 -2.53
C PRO A 37 12.12 -11.80 -4.04
N ARG A 38 12.65 -10.89 -4.87
CA ARG A 38 12.40 -10.95 -6.32
C ARG A 38 13.01 -12.22 -6.88
N THR A 39 12.16 -13.04 -7.50
CA THR A 39 12.57 -14.24 -8.24
C THR A 39 12.14 -14.14 -9.69
N VAL A 40 12.58 -15.10 -10.51
CA VAL A 40 12.13 -15.23 -11.90
C VAL A 40 10.63 -15.59 -11.96
N ILE A 41 10.10 -16.24 -10.91
CA ILE A 41 8.69 -16.62 -10.80
C ILE A 41 7.88 -15.43 -10.30
N GLN A 42 6.92 -15.00 -11.11
CA GLN A 42 5.95 -13.98 -10.74
C GLN A 42 4.58 -14.63 -10.56
N TYR A 43 4.04 -14.55 -9.34
CA TYR A 43 2.66 -14.90 -9.09
C TYR A 43 1.79 -13.70 -9.44
N ASN A 44 0.99 -13.81 -10.49
CA ASN A 44 0.09 -12.74 -10.88
C ASN A 44 -1.32 -13.27 -11.11
N GLN A 45 -2.30 -12.39 -10.91
CA GLN A 45 -3.70 -12.67 -11.16
C GLN A 45 -4.36 -11.45 -11.79
N VAL A 46 -5.02 -11.66 -12.93
CA VAL A 46 -5.89 -10.64 -13.52
C VAL A 46 -7.13 -10.51 -12.64
N ILE A 47 -7.45 -9.28 -12.24
CA ILE A 47 -8.65 -8.96 -11.46
C ILE A 47 -9.81 -8.79 -12.43
N GLN A 48 -10.80 -9.67 -12.33
CA GLN A 48 -11.97 -9.70 -13.22
C GLN A 48 -13.20 -9.04 -12.60
N ASP A 49 -13.36 -9.18 -11.29
CA ASP A 49 -14.48 -8.62 -10.55
C ASP A 49 -14.28 -7.10 -10.35
N PRO A 50 -15.35 -6.30 -10.44
CA PRO A 50 -15.27 -4.89 -10.07
C PRO A 50 -14.91 -4.73 -8.59
N PRO A 51 -14.19 -3.66 -8.21
CA PRO A 51 -13.82 -3.41 -6.84
C PRO A 51 -15.04 -3.14 -5.96
N VAL A 52 -14.96 -3.55 -4.69
CA VAL A 52 -15.90 -3.06 -3.67
C VAL A 52 -15.40 -1.72 -3.17
N ILE A 53 -16.20 -0.67 -3.33
CA ILE A 53 -15.85 0.70 -2.93
C ILE A 53 -16.42 0.96 -1.52
N TYR A 54 -15.55 1.36 -0.58
CA TYR A 54 -15.94 1.64 0.79
C TYR A 54 -16.10 3.13 1.02
N GLY A 55 -17.34 3.63 0.93
CA GLY A 55 -17.67 5.04 1.13
C GLY A 55 -17.20 5.90 -0.04
N GLN A 56 -18.13 6.55 -0.74
CA GLN A 56 -17.81 7.31 -1.96
C GLN A 56 -16.83 8.47 -1.76
N GLN A 57 -16.58 8.87 -0.51
CA GLN A 57 -15.65 9.94 -0.13
C GLN A 57 -14.30 9.43 0.38
N HIS A 58 -14.13 8.11 0.53
CA HIS A 58 -12.91 7.49 1.01
C HIS A 58 -12.18 6.83 -0.14
N ASP A 59 -10.86 7.00 -0.16
CA ASP A 59 -10.01 6.44 -1.18
C ASP A 59 -9.64 4.98 -0.85
N ILE A 60 -10.63 4.13 -0.60
CA ILE A 60 -10.42 2.74 -0.15
C ILE A 60 -11.30 1.79 -0.97
N ILE A 61 -10.66 0.74 -1.52
CA ILE A 61 -11.35 -0.32 -2.25
C ILE A 61 -10.84 -1.70 -1.82
N LEU A 62 -11.67 -2.72 -2.00
CA LEU A 62 -11.27 -4.12 -1.95
C LEU A 62 -11.27 -4.73 -3.34
N LEU A 63 -10.19 -5.42 -3.66
CA LEU A 63 -10.04 -6.23 -4.86
C LEU A 63 -10.16 -7.71 -4.49
N LYS A 64 -10.93 -8.45 -5.27
CA LYS A 64 -11.08 -9.89 -5.11
C LYS A 64 -10.16 -10.65 -6.08
N LEU A 65 -9.34 -11.54 -5.53
CA LEU A 65 -8.49 -12.44 -6.31
C LEU A 65 -9.28 -13.69 -6.71
N ARG A 66 -8.99 -14.22 -7.90
CA ARG A 66 -9.65 -15.42 -8.43
C ARG A 66 -9.25 -16.66 -7.66
N THR A 67 -7.98 -16.79 -7.30
CA THR A 67 -7.47 -17.91 -6.51
C THR A 67 -6.91 -17.44 -5.17
N PRO A 68 -7.10 -18.21 -4.09
CA PRO A 68 -6.58 -17.88 -2.79
C PRO A 68 -5.05 -17.91 -2.79
N VAL A 69 -4.46 -16.93 -2.13
CA VAL A 69 -3.04 -16.86 -1.83
C VAL A 69 -2.80 -17.53 -0.48
N THR A 70 -1.93 -18.53 -0.48
CA THR A 70 -1.50 -19.27 0.72
C THR A 70 -0.09 -18.86 1.12
N ASP A 71 0.34 -19.30 2.30
CA ASP A 71 1.73 -19.20 2.76
C ASP A 71 2.25 -17.76 2.81
N VAL A 72 1.39 -16.85 3.24
CA VAL A 72 1.71 -15.45 3.53
C VAL A 72 1.06 -15.04 4.85
N PRO A 73 1.78 -14.35 5.75
CA PRO A 73 1.16 -13.78 6.93
C PRO A 73 0.13 -12.73 6.50
N LEU A 74 -1.04 -12.75 7.14
CA LEU A 74 -2.09 -11.78 6.90
C LEU A 74 -2.11 -10.79 8.07
N PRO A 75 -2.02 -9.48 7.80
CA PRO A 75 -2.14 -8.48 8.85
C PRO A 75 -3.59 -8.43 9.33
N ARG A 76 -3.75 -7.99 10.59
CA ARG A 76 -5.07 -7.76 11.18
C ARG A 76 -5.61 -6.40 10.76
N LEU A 77 -6.93 -6.25 10.84
CA LEU A 77 -7.57 -4.94 10.75
C LEU A 77 -7.73 -4.36 12.16
N PRO A 78 -7.66 -3.02 12.31
CA PRO A 78 -7.68 -2.38 13.60
C PRO A 78 -9.10 -2.33 14.15
N ASP A 79 -9.22 -2.30 15.47
CA ASP A 79 -10.49 -2.07 16.15
C ASP A 79 -10.75 -0.56 16.28
N CYS A 80 -11.97 -0.10 15.98
CA CYS A 80 -12.40 1.28 16.15
C CYS A 80 -12.20 1.83 17.59
N ARG A 81 -12.13 0.95 18.60
CA ARG A 81 -11.83 1.29 20.00
C ARG A 81 -10.38 1.68 20.24
N HIS A 82 -9.45 1.16 19.42
CA HIS A 82 -8.00 1.35 19.55
C HIS A 82 -7.45 2.10 18.35
N ARG A 83 -7.69 3.40 18.34
CA ARG A 83 -7.22 4.30 17.28
C ARG A 83 -5.73 4.59 17.43
N LEU A 84 -5.07 4.78 16.29
CA LEU A 84 -3.69 5.24 16.22
C LEU A 84 -3.55 6.62 16.91
N GLN A 85 -2.45 6.82 17.63
CA GLN A 85 -2.16 8.08 18.34
C GLN A 85 -0.87 8.72 17.83
N VAL A 86 -0.75 10.03 18.04
CA VAL A 86 0.49 10.76 17.78
C VAL A 86 1.63 10.15 18.59
N GLY A 87 2.80 10.02 17.96
CA GLY A 87 4.00 9.42 18.54
C GLY A 87 4.14 7.91 18.29
N TYR A 88 3.06 7.21 17.91
CA TYR A 88 3.13 5.78 17.59
C TYR A 88 4.08 5.54 16.43
N ALA A 89 4.88 4.48 16.53
CA ALA A 89 5.74 4.02 15.45
C ALA A 89 4.92 3.13 14.51
N ILE A 90 4.96 3.45 13.22
CA ILE A 90 4.36 2.64 12.16
C ILE A 90 5.46 2.17 11.22
N GLN A 91 5.25 1.02 10.60
CA GLN A 91 6.10 0.51 9.55
C GLN A 91 5.40 0.64 8.21
N LEU A 92 6.12 1.18 7.22
CA LEU A 92 5.73 1.19 5.82
C LEU A 92 6.67 0.27 5.05
N ALA A 93 6.17 -0.35 3.98
CA ALA A 93 6.99 -1.17 3.10
C ALA A 93 6.69 -0.89 1.63
N GLY A 94 7.74 -0.89 0.80
CA GLY A 94 7.63 -0.51 -0.61
C GLY A 94 8.83 -0.94 -1.45
N GLU A 95 8.73 -0.71 -2.75
CA GLU A 95 9.80 -1.05 -3.71
C GLU A 95 10.89 0.03 -3.78
N GLY A 96 10.77 1.13 -3.04
CA GLY A 96 11.84 2.13 -2.92
C GLY A 96 12.26 2.75 -4.25
N ALA A 97 11.30 3.04 -5.14
CA ALA A 97 11.57 3.47 -6.52
C ALA A 97 12.21 4.87 -6.66
N THR A 98 12.47 5.58 -5.56
CA THR A 98 13.17 6.87 -5.55
C THR A 98 14.45 6.83 -4.74
N THR A 99 15.46 7.54 -5.22
CA THR A 99 16.74 7.78 -4.54
C THR A 99 17.00 9.30 -4.44
N ALA A 100 18.00 9.70 -3.65
CA ALA A 100 18.45 11.08 -3.56
C ALA A 100 19.66 11.32 -4.49
N SER A 101 19.65 12.43 -5.21
CA SER A 101 20.84 12.93 -5.91
C SER A 101 21.87 13.47 -4.92
N PRO A 102 23.13 13.72 -5.33
CA PRO A 102 24.13 14.37 -4.49
C PRO A 102 23.70 15.72 -3.91
N ASN A 103 22.72 16.39 -4.53
CA ASN A 103 22.16 17.68 -4.08
C ASN A 103 20.85 17.51 -3.29
N ASN A 104 20.57 16.32 -2.76
CA ASN A 104 19.33 15.97 -2.05
C ASN A 104 18.04 16.14 -2.87
N GLN A 105 18.13 16.12 -4.20
CA GLN A 105 16.95 16.13 -5.06
C GLN A 105 16.43 14.70 -5.23
N ARG A 106 15.12 14.54 -5.19
CA ARG A 106 14.46 13.25 -5.38
C ARG A 106 14.52 12.81 -6.84
N LEU A 107 15.08 11.62 -7.09
CA LEU A 107 15.19 11.01 -8.41
C LEU A 107 14.29 9.79 -8.52
N ILE A 108 13.49 9.73 -9.59
CA ILE A 108 12.62 8.60 -9.93
C ILE A 108 13.36 7.71 -10.92
N ALA A 109 14.27 6.87 -10.44
CA ALA A 109 15.04 5.93 -11.26
C ALA A 109 15.77 4.88 -10.43
N ALA A 110 15.37 4.64 -9.17
CA ALA A 110 16.06 3.65 -8.37
C ALA A 110 15.79 2.25 -8.95
N PRO A 111 16.82 1.40 -9.14
CA PRO A 111 16.62 0.00 -9.49
C PRO A 111 15.71 -0.64 -8.44
N ILE A 112 14.74 -1.44 -8.89
CA ILE A 112 13.86 -2.12 -7.95
C ILE A 112 14.70 -3.13 -7.15
N PRO A 113 14.72 -3.03 -5.81
CA PRO A 113 15.59 -3.83 -4.98
C PRO A 113 15.16 -5.30 -4.96
N LEU A 114 16.11 -6.20 -4.70
CA LEU A 114 15.85 -7.63 -4.54
C LEU A 114 14.87 -7.90 -3.39
N HIS A 115 15.04 -7.15 -2.30
CA HIS A 115 14.24 -7.26 -1.09
C HIS A 115 13.36 -6.02 -0.90
N LEU A 116 12.20 -6.22 -0.29
CA LEU A 116 11.27 -5.16 0.07
C LEU A 116 11.97 -4.18 1.02
N GLN A 117 11.78 -2.87 0.80
CA GLN A 117 12.32 -1.84 1.67
C GLN A 117 11.29 -1.52 2.75
N CYS A 118 11.70 -1.56 4.02
CA CYS A 118 10.85 -1.24 5.15
C CYS A 118 11.39 -0.03 5.89
N VAL A 119 10.50 0.89 6.27
CA VAL A 119 10.86 2.08 7.03
C VAL A 119 9.93 2.28 8.22
N ASP A 120 10.51 2.60 9.38
CA ASP A 120 9.73 3.06 10.52
C ASP A 120 9.54 4.58 10.45
N MET A 121 8.32 5.02 10.66
CA MET A 121 7.92 6.43 10.75
C MET A 121 7.12 6.67 12.02
N ARG A 122 7.04 7.93 12.48
CA ARG A 122 6.20 8.29 13.62
C ARG A 122 4.96 9.05 13.16
N VAL A 123 3.83 8.71 13.76
CA VAL A 123 2.58 9.45 13.57
C VAL A 123 2.75 10.85 14.17
N VAL A 124 2.52 11.87 13.36
CA VAL A 124 2.63 13.28 13.77
C VAL A 124 1.28 13.98 13.85
N GLN A 125 0.26 13.44 13.18
CA GLN A 125 -1.08 13.99 13.19
C GLN A 125 -2.09 12.88 12.93
N VAL A 126 -3.24 12.91 13.60
CA VAL A 126 -4.33 11.95 13.42
C VAL A 126 -5.65 12.68 13.16
N SER A 127 -6.65 11.96 12.63
CA SER A 127 -8.01 12.45 12.43
C SER A 127 -8.13 13.68 11.53
N VAL A 128 -7.30 13.76 10.49
CA VAL A 128 -7.40 14.81 9.46
C VAL A 128 -8.43 14.36 8.43
N SER A 129 -9.42 15.19 8.16
CA SER A 129 -10.45 14.90 7.13
C SER A 129 -10.10 15.64 5.84
N LEU A 130 -9.97 14.89 4.74
CA LEU A 130 -9.77 15.44 3.40
C LEU A 130 -10.94 15.07 2.48
N PRO A 131 -11.50 16.01 1.69
CA PRO A 131 -12.70 15.78 0.89
C PRO A 131 -12.64 14.58 -0.07
N SER A 132 -11.46 14.26 -0.62
CA SER A 132 -11.27 13.22 -1.65
C SER A 132 -10.57 11.95 -1.15
N THR A 133 -10.15 11.91 0.12
CA THR A 133 -9.39 10.79 0.69
C THR A 133 -10.07 10.24 1.94
N GLY A 134 -10.95 11.01 2.56
CA GLY A 134 -11.60 10.66 3.82
C GLY A 134 -10.72 10.99 5.02
N HIS A 135 -10.76 10.13 6.04
CA HIS A 135 -9.96 10.30 7.25
C HIS A 135 -8.53 9.77 7.05
N ILE A 136 -7.55 10.64 7.31
CA ILE A 136 -6.13 10.29 7.23
C ILE A 136 -5.42 10.59 8.55
N PHE A 137 -4.26 9.98 8.71
CA PHE A 137 -3.22 10.41 9.63
C PHE A 137 -1.97 10.80 8.82
N ARG A 138 -1.05 11.52 9.44
CA ARG A 138 0.24 11.87 8.87
C ARG A 138 1.34 11.22 9.67
N ALA A 139 2.36 10.73 8.99
CA ALA A 139 3.56 10.20 9.61
C ALA A 139 4.80 10.80 8.95
N SER A 140 5.87 10.92 9.72
CA SER A 140 7.16 11.43 9.23
C SER A 140 8.32 10.72 9.90
N ALA A 141 9.45 10.71 9.23
CA ALA A 141 10.75 10.43 9.80
C ALA A 141 11.83 11.14 8.97
N PRO A 142 12.99 11.48 9.55
CA PRO A 142 14.10 12.05 8.80
C PRO A 142 14.55 11.10 7.69
N ASN A 143 14.80 11.66 6.49
CA ASN A 143 15.34 10.96 5.33
C ASN A 143 14.52 9.74 4.84
N LYS A 144 13.23 9.68 5.18
CA LYS A 144 12.31 8.61 4.80
C LYS A 144 11.04 9.22 4.22
N ASP A 145 10.58 8.68 3.10
CA ASP A 145 9.35 9.15 2.45
C ASP A 145 8.68 8.03 1.65
N VAL A 146 7.39 8.17 1.41
CA VAL A 146 6.60 7.30 0.54
C VAL A 146 6.87 7.66 -0.92
N CYS A 147 6.98 6.67 -1.79
CA CYS A 147 7.40 6.83 -3.18
C CYS A 147 6.31 6.48 -4.21
N TYR A 148 6.57 6.86 -5.46
CA TYR A 148 5.87 6.33 -6.62
C TYR A 148 5.83 4.80 -6.56
N GLY A 149 4.64 4.22 -6.72
CA GLY A 149 4.42 2.78 -6.59
C GLY A 149 3.91 2.35 -5.22
N ASP A 150 4.13 3.12 -4.16
CA ASP A 150 3.74 2.73 -2.79
C ASP A 150 2.29 3.11 -2.46
N THR A 151 1.66 3.97 -3.27
CA THR A 151 0.24 4.33 -3.14
C THR A 151 -0.63 3.07 -3.05
N GLY A 152 -1.42 2.95 -1.98
CA GLY A 152 -2.24 1.76 -1.71
C GLY A 152 -1.57 0.69 -0.84
N GLY A 153 -0.29 0.83 -0.53
CA GLY A 153 0.41 0.02 0.47
C GLY A 153 -0.10 0.29 1.90
N ALA A 154 0.14 -0.66 2.80
CA ALA A 154 -0.27 -0.52 4.20
C ALA A 154 0.72 0.27 5.05
N ALA A 155 0.15 1.01 6.00
CA ALA A 155 0.84 1.41 7.21
C ALA A 155 0.51 0.43 8.34
N VAL A 156 1.54 -0.15 8.95
CA VAL A 156 1.37 -1.23 9.93
C VAL A 156 1.83 -0.80 11.32
N HIS A 157 1.01 -1.07 12.32
CA HIS A 157 1.36 -0.93 13.74
C HIS A 157 0.87 -2.16 14.52
N ASN A 158 1.75 -2.85 15.24
CA ASN A 158 1.41 -4.05 16.03
C ASN A 158 0.61 -5.10 15.23
N ASP A 159 1.09 -5.41 14.03
CA ASP A 159 0.49 -6.35 13.07
C ASP A 159 -0.91 -5.95 12.57
N MET A 160 -1.30 -4.68 12.73
CA MET A 160 -2.56 -4.14 12.23
C MET A 160 -2.31 -3.07 11.17
N ILE A 161 -3.13 -3.07 10.11
CA ILE A 161 -3.14 -2.00 9.10
C ILE A 161 -3.94 -0.80 9.64
N TYR A 162 -3.47 0.43 9.43
CA TYR A 162 -4.17 1.66 9.79
C TYR A 162 -4.34 2.60 8.60
#